data_AF-A0A1R1XF03-F1
#
_entry.id   AF-A0A1R1XF03-F1
#
_cell.length_a   1.000
_cell.length_b   1.000
_cell.length_c   1.000
_cell.angle_alpha   90.00
_cell.angle_beta   90.00
_cell.angle_gamma   90.00
#
_symmetry.space_group_name_H-M   'P 1'
#
loop_
_entity.id
_entity.type
_entity.pdbx_description
1 polymer ?
#
loop_
_entity_poly.entity_id
_entity_poly.type
_entity_poly.pdbx_seq_one_letter_code
_entity_poly.pdbx_strand_id
1 'polypeptide(L)'
;MKFSTQLAPMKPHTSETLASERKRANFSISDMDSFINGQKAVDQREKMLAIIRSQPEEFDNYDTYYLNRTEKLEKGLKLEKKLIGMLRRKEINETEMNKIFFLLDTQTTFDLTRGMFIPTLEQQCNDEQREAFLKPALDYRIIGCYAQTELGHGSNIRALETTATFIEETDEFEVNSPT
;
A
#
# COMPACT_ATOMS: atom_id res chain seq x y z
N MET A 1 19.98 -19.72 27.74
CA MET A 1 19.11 -20.90 27.46
C MET A 1 19.88 -21.85 26.55
N LYS A 2 20.03 -23.13 26.91
CA LYS A 2 20.54 -24.15 25.99
C LYS A 2 19.33 -24.86 25.39
N PHE A 3 19.05 -24.62 24.12
CA PHE A 3 18.02 -25.38 23.41
C PHE A 3 18.46 -26.84 23.28
N SER A 4 17.54 -27.78 23.46
CA SER A 4 17.84 -29.21 23.28
C SER A 4 18.29 -29.46 21.83
N THR A 5 19.46 -30.08 21.66
CA THR A 5 19.97 -30.53 20.37
C THR A 5 19.42 -31.90 19.96
N GLN A 6 18.64 -32.54 20.84
CA GLN A 6 18.05 -33.87 20.62
C GLN A 6 16.53 -33.76 20.42
N LEU A 7 16.11 -33.02 19.38
CA LEU A 7 14.70 -32.97 19.01
C LEU A 7 14.34 -34.20 18.19
N ALA A 8 13.36 -34.98 18.66
CA ALA A 8 12.77 -36.04 17.86
C ALA A 8 12.00 -35.42 16.69
N PRO A 9 12.07 -35.99 15.47
CA PRO A 9 11.28 -35.51 14.34
C PRO A 9 9.79 -35.70 14.64
N MET A 10 9.00 -34.66 14.39
CA MET A 10 7.55 -34.71 14.59
C MET A 10 6.92 -35.73 13.63
N LYS A 11 6.17 -36.67 14.17
CA LYS A 11 5.47 -37.72 13.43
C LYS A 11 4.01 -37.82 13.88
N PRO A 12 3.02 -37.75 12.96
CA PRO A 12 3.17 -37.45 11.54
C PRO A 12 3.73 -36.02 11.31
N HIS A 13 4.42 -35.81 10.20
CA HIS A 13 4.98 -34.49 9.86
C HIS A 13 3.85 -33.54 9.43
N THR A 14 3.99 -32.22 9.62
CA THR A 14 2.93 -31.24 9.29
C THR A 14 2.52 -31.31 7.82
N SER A 15 3.46 -31.61 6.91
CA SER A 15 3.15 -31.78 5.49
C SER A 15 2.19 -32.95 5.22
N GLU A 16 2.29 -34.03 6.01
CA GLU A 16 1.44 -35.22 5.89
C GLU A 16 0.05 -34.95 6.47
N THR A 17 -0.03 -34.30 7.63
CA THR A 17 -1.30 -33.95 8.26
C THR A 17 -2.07 -32.93 7.42
N LEU A 18 -1.41 -31.88 6.90
CA LEU A 18 -2.03 -30.91 5.99
C LEU A 18 -2.54 -31.55 4.70
N ALA A 19 -1.77 -32.46 4.10
CA ALA A 19 -2.21 -33.18 2.91
C ALA A 19 -3.43 -34.06 3.21
N SER A 20 -3.46 -34.70 4.38
CA SER A 20 -4.58 -35.53 4.83
C SER A 20 -5.84 -34.70 5.06
N GLU A 21 -5.74 -33.53 5.69
CA GLU A 21 -6.89 -32.62 5.87
C GLU A 21 -7.40 -32.06 4.54
N ARG A 22 -6.52 -31.66 3.61
CA ARG A 22 -6.92 -31.17 2.27
C ARG A 22 -7.72 -32.22 1.49
N LYS A 23 -7.37 -33.51 1.62
CA LYS A 23 -8.09 -34.62 0.97
C LYS A 23 -9.51 -34.81 1.51
N ARG A 24 -9.82 -34.32 2.72
CA ARG A 24 -11.15 -34.45 3.33
C ARG A 24 -12.14 -33.39 2.85
N ALA A 25 -11.67 -32.38 2.10
CA ALA A 25 -12.56 -31.36 1.54
C ALA A 25 -13.59 -32.01 0.61
N ASN A 26 -14.87 -31.74 0.85
CA ASN A 26 -16.01 -32.28 0.10
C ASN A 26 -16.69 -31.22 -0.78
N PHE A 27 -16.03 -30.10 -1.03
CA PHE A 27 -16.50 -28.99 -1.85
C PHE A 27 -15.37 -28.47 -2.76
N SER A 28 -15.73 -27.78 -3.84
CA SER A 28 -14.79 -27.14 -4.75
C SER A 28 -14.19 -25.88 -4.11
N ILE A 29 -12.86 -25.80 -4.02
CA ILE A 29 -12.16 -24.62 -3.49
C ILE A 29 -12.38 -23.42 -4.42
N SER A 30 -12.45 -23.64 -5.73
CA SER A 30 -12.72 -22.60 -6.72
C SER A 30 -14.11 -21.99 -6.53
N ASP A 31 -15.11 -22.83 -6.26
CA ASP A 31 -16.49 -22.39 -6.06
C ASP A 31 -16.61 -21.63 -4.74
N MET A 32 -15.94 -22.10 -3.68
CA MET A 32 -15.90 -21.42 -2.39
C MET A 32 -15.21 -20.05 -2.47
N ASP A 33 -14.09 -19.97 -3.17
CA ASP A 33 -13.36 -18.71 -3.36
C ASP A 33 -14.20 -17.69 -4.14
N SER A 34 -14.88 -18.16 -5.20
CA SER A 34 -15.81 -17.34 -5.98
C SER A 34 -17.05 -16.95 -5.20
N PHE A 35 -17.55 -17.81 -4.29
CA PHE A 35 -18.66 -17.52 -3.40
C PHE A 35 -18.31 -16.44 -2.37
N ILE A 36 -17.13 -16.51 -1.75
CA ILE A 36 -16.68 -15.55 -0.73
C ILE A 36 -16.32 -14.19 -1.36
N ASN A 37 -15.56 -14.21 -2.47
CA ASN A 37 -14.95 -13.00 -3.01
C ASN A 37 -15.67 -12.45 -4.26
N GLY A 38 -16.46 -13.28 -4.94
CA GLY A 38 -17.00 -12.99 -6.26
C GLY A 38 -16.00 -13.25 -7.39
N GLN A 39 -16.47 -13.83 -8.50
CA GLN A 39 -15.61 -14.23 -9.63
C GLN A 39 -14.74 -13.07 -10.16
N LYS A 40 -15.31 -11.87 -10.28
CA LYS A 40 -14.57 -10.69 -10.76
C LYS A 40 -13.35 -10.37 -9.88
N ALA A 41 -13.48 -10.50 -8.55
CA ALA A 41 -12.38 -10.23 -7.64
C ALA A 41 -11.31 -11.32 -7.73
N VAL A 42 -11.72 -12.59 -7.86
CA VAL A 42 -10.84 -13.73 -8.09
C VAL A 42 -10.02 -13.54 -9.37
N ASP A 43 -10.68 -13.22 -10.49
CA ASP A 43 -10.00 -13.01 -11.79
C ASP A 43 -8.97 -11.87 -11.70
N GLN A 44 -9.34 -10.77 -11.05
CA GLN A 44 -8.43 -9.65 -10.84
C GLN A 44 -7.26 -10.02 -9.93
N ARG A 45 -7.49 -10.79 -8.86
CA ARG A 45 -6.43 -11.28 -7.97
C ARG A 45 -5.46 -12.18 -8.72
N GLU A 46 -5.95 -13.16 -9.48
CA GLU A 46 -5.09 -14.07 -10.24
C GLU A 46 -4.29 -13.32 -11.33
N LYS A 47 -4.90 -12.32 -11.99
CA LYS A 47 -4.17 -11.43 -12.92
C LYS A 47 -2.99 -10.73 -12.23
N MET A 48 -3.18 -10.18 -11.04
CA MET A 48 -2.12 -9.48 -10.30
C MET A 48 -1.06 -10.46 -9.77
N LEU A 49 -1.49 -11.62 -9.27
CA LEU A 49 -0.57 -12.68 -8.82
C LEU A 49 0.30 -13.19 -9.98
N ALA A 50 -0.22 -13.26 -11.21
CA ALA A 50 0.58 -13.61 -12.38
C ALA A 50 1.70 -12.59 -12.64
N ILE A 51 1.42 -11.28 -12.51
CA ILE A 51 2.42 -10.22 -12.63
C ILE A 51 3.48 -10.36 -11.52
N ILE A 52 3.05 -10.47 -10.27
CA ILE A 52 3.93 -10.62 -9.11
C ILE A 52 4.85 -11.83 -9.27
N ARG A 53 4.29 -13.00 -9.58
CA ARG A 53 5.04 -14.26 -9.73
C ARG A 53 5.97 -14.27 -10.93
N SER A 54 5.73 -13.45 -11.96
CA SER A 54 6.60 -13.36 -13.14
C SER A 54 7.94 -12.66 -12.87
N GLN A 55 8.05 -11.91 -11.77
CA GLN A 55 9.22 -11.09 -11.44
C GLN A 55 9.59 -11.25 -9.95
N PRO A 56 9.96 -12.47 -9.51
CA PRO A 56 10.16 -12.78 -8.10
C PRO A 56 11.25 -11.94 -7.43
N GLU A 57 12.36 -11.65 -8.11
CA GLU A 57 13.45 -10.84 -7.52
C GLU A 57 13.02 -9.42 -7.11
N GLU A 58 11.92 -8.92 -7.69
CA GLU A 58 11.47 -7.54 -7.55
C GLU A 58 10.26 -7.42 -6.61
N PHE A 59 9.49 -8.49 -6.49
CA PHE A 59 8.25 -8.53 -5.71
C PHE A 59 8.33 -9.47 -4.50
N ASP A 60 9.43 -10.21 -4.31
CA ASP A 60 9.58 -11.09 -3.16
C ASP A 60 9.74 -10.28 -1.85
N ASN A 61 9.10 -10.77 -0.80
CA ASN A 61 9.11 -10.22 0.55
C ASN A 61 9.84 -11.11 1.56
N TYR A 62 10.45 -12.21 1.11
CA TYR A 62 11.17 -13.16 1.96
C TYR A 62 12.19 -12.49 2.89
N ASP A 63 12.95 -11.52 2.39
CA ASP A 63 14.03 -10.89 3.13
C ASP A 63 13.60 -9.76 4.09
N THR A 64 12.33 -9.34 4.06
CA THR A 64 11.84 -8.15 4.76
C THR A 64 12.12 -8.17 6.27
N TYR A 65 12.19 -9.36 6.90
CA TYR A 65 12.50 -9.50 8.33
C TYR A 65 13.99 -9.35 8.66
N TYR A 66 14.88 -9.42 7.67
CA TYR A 66 16.31 -9.22 7.84
C TYR A 66 16.75 -7.78 7.56
N LEU A 67 15.87 -6.96 6.98
CA LEU A 67 16.14 -5.57 6.63
C LEU A 67 15.99 -4.64 7.84
N ASN A 68 16.93 -3.70 7.97
CA ASN A 68 16.82 -2.56 8.87
C ASN A 68 15.83 -1.51 8.32
N ARG A 69 15.57 -0.45 9.09
CA ARG A 69 14.60 0.59 8.71
C ARG A 69 14.92 1.25 7.37
N THR A 70 16.18 1.63 7.14
CA THR A 70 16.61 2.31 5.91
C THR A 70 16.48 1.38 4.71
N GLU A 71 16.91 0.12 4.85
CA GLU A 71 16.79 -0.89 3.80
C GLU A 71 15.33 -1.15 3.41
N LYS A 72 14.40 -1.17 4.39
CA LYS A 72 12.95 -1.26 4.11
C LYS A 72 12.44 -0.07 3.31
N LEU A 73 12.87 1.15 3.63
CA LEU A 73 12.51 2.35 2.88
C LEU A 73 13.06 2.29 1.45
N GLU A 74 14.32 1.90 1.27
CA GLU A 74 14.93 1.73 -0.05
C GLU A 74 14.22 0.66 -0.88
N LYS A 75 13.87 -0.48 -0.27
CA LYS A 75 13.08 -1.53 -0.92
C LYS A 75 11.70 -1.01 -1.35
N GLY A 76 11.01 -0.29 -0.46
CA GLY A 76 9.72 0.35 -0.78
C GLY A 76 9.83 1.33 -1.95
N LEU A 77 10.85 2.19 -1.97
CA LEU A 77 11.09 3.15 -3.06
C LEU A 77 11.42 2.47 -4.40
N LYS A 78 12.14 1.35 -4.39
CA LYS A 78 12.40 0.55 -5.61
C LYS A 78 11.09 -0.04 -6.16
N LEU A 79 10.26 -0.60 -5.28
CA LEU A 79 8.94 -1.14 -5.64
C LEU A 79 8.03 -0.06 -6.23
N GLU A 80 7.97 1.11 -5.58
CA GLU A 80 7.23 2.29 -6.07
C GLU A 80 7.67 2.70 -7.47
N LYS A 81 8.97 2.90 -7.66
CA LYS A 81 9.54 3.28 -8.97
C LYS A 81 9.18 2.26 -10.05
N LYS A 82 9.20 0.98 -9.73
CA LYS A 82 8.88 -0.10 -10.67
C LYS A 82 7.41 -0.05 -11.08
N LEU A 83 6.49 -0.03 -10.12
CA LEU A 83 5.05 -0.03 -10.38
C LEU A 83 4.57 1.27 -11.05
N ILE A 84 5.09 2.43 -10.65
CA ILE A 84 4.83 3.70 -11.35
C ILE A 84 5.38 3.65 -12.78
N GLY A 85 6.53 3.02 -12.99
CA GLY A 85 7.07 2.78 -14.33
C GLY A 85 6.13 1.96 -15.20
N MET A 86 5.57 0.87 -14.64
CA MET A 86 4.59 0.02 -15.33
C MET A 86 3.30 0.80 -15.64
N LEU A 87 2.81 1.60 -14.68
CA LEU A 87 1.66 2.49 -14.85
C LEU A 87 1.88 3.48 -16.02
N ARG A 88 3.03 4.17 -16.05
CA ARG A 88 3.37 5.12 -17.12
C ARG A 88 3.48 4.46 -18.49
N ARG A 89 3.97 3.22 -18.56
CA ARG A 89 4.00 2.42 -19.79
C ARG A 89 2.65 1.79 -20.15
N LYS A 90 1.61 2.01 -19.34
CA LYS A 90 0.25 1.44 -19.50
C LYS A 90 0.22 -0.10 -19.48
N GLU A 91 1.20 -0.71 -18.82
CA GLU A 91 1.24 -2.16 -18.57
C GLU A 91 0.22 -2.57 -17.50
N ILE A 92 -0.04 -1.65 -16.56
CA ILE A 92 -1.07 -1.74 -15.53
C ILE A 92 -1.81 -0.40 -15.42
N ASN A 93 -2.99 -0.40 -14.81
CA ASN A 93 -3.70 0.82 -14.40
C ASN A 93 -3.62 1.05 -12.87
N GLU A 94 -4.16 2.18 -12.40
CA GLU A 94 -4.11 2.57 -10.98
C GLU A 94 -4.80 1.56 -10.05
N THR A 95 -5.95 1.00 -10.46
CA THR A 95 -6.66 -0.01 -9.68
C THR A 95 -5.84 -1.28 -9.54
N GLU A 96 -5.15 -1.69 -10.61
CA GLU A 96 -4.26 -2.85 -10.62
C GLU A 96 -3.03 -2.63 -9.75
N MET A 97 -2.41 -1.46 -9.85
CA MET A 97 -1.29 -1.08 -9.00
C MET A 97 -1.65 -1.13 -7.50
N ASN A 98 -2.81 -0.56 -7.12
CA ASN A 98 -3.30 -0.61 -5.74
C ASN A 98 -3.54 -2.05 -5.26
N LYS A 99 -4.03 -2.94 -6.15
CA LYS A 99 -4.19 -4.37 -5.83
C LYS A 99 -2.87 -5.10 -5.69
N ILE A 100 -1.85 -4.75 -6.49
CA ILE A 100 -0.51 -5.32 -6.32
C ILE A 100 0.04 -4.94 -4.95
N PHE A 101 -0.02 -3.67 -4.55
CA PHE A 101 0.40 -3.25 -3.22
C PHE A 101 -0.36 -3.98 -2.10
N PHE A 102 -1.69 -4.12 -2.24
CA PHE A 102 -2.51 -4.86 -1.27
C PHE A 102 -2.09 -6.33 -1.15
N LEU A 103 -1.78 -7.00 -2.26
CA LEU A 103 -1.37 -8.41 -2.26
C LEU A 103 0.05 -8.63 -1.73
N LEU A 104 0.94 -7.66 -1.93
CA LEU A 104 2.31 -7.73 -1.42
C LEU A 104 2.37 -7.49 0.09
N ASP A 105 1.40 -6.76 0.65
CA ASP A 105 1.39 -6.35 2.06
C ASP A 105 2.71 -5.62 2.46
N THR A 106 3.28 -4.89 1.50
CA THR A 106 4.50 -4.10 1.69
C THR A 106 4.11 -2.66 1.92
N GLN A 107 4.49 -2.10 3.07
CA GLN A 107 4.38 -0.67 3.31
C GLN A 107 5.37 0.11 2.47
N THR A 108 4.92 1.22 1.90
CA THR A 108 5.72 2.05 1.01
C THR A 108 5.59 3.53 1.32
N THR A 109 6.54 4.32 0.84
CA THR A 109 6.60 5.75 1.16
C THR A 109 5.49 6.58 0.52
N PHE A 110 4.77 6.07 -0.49
CA PHE A 110 3.70 6.83 -1.16
C PHE A 110 2.30 6.33 -0.80
N ASP A 111 2.16 5.53 0.26
CA ASP A 111 0.86 5.05 0.74
C ASP A 111 -0.07 6.22 1.07
N LEU A 112 0.43 7.27 1.73
CA LEU A 112 -0.35 8.48 2.00
C LEU A 112 -0.63 9.30 0.74
N THR A 113 0.24 9.25 -0.27
CA THR A 113 0.01 9.93 -1.55
C THR A 113 -1.24 9.37 -2.22
N ARG A 114 -1.36 8.03 -2.29
CA ARG A 114 -2.52 7.35 -2.87
C ARG A 114 -3.74 7.35 -1.96
N GLY A 115 -3.53 7.13 -0.67
CA GLY A 115 -4.60 6.88 0.29
C GLY A 115 -5.31 8.14 0.76
N MET A 116 -4.62 9.30 0.76
CA MET A 116 -5.17 10.53 1.34
C MET A 116 -4.90 11.78 0.51
N PHE A 117 -3.68 11.98 0.00
CA PHE A 117 -3.33 13.20 -0.74
C PHE A 117 -4.12 13.33 -2.05
N ILE A 118 -4.04 12.32 -2.93
CA ILE A 118 -4.79 12.31 -4.21
C ILE A 118 -6.31 12.41 -3.96
N PRO A 119 -6.94 11.59 -3.09
CA PRO A 119 -8.37 11.73 -2.79
C PRO A 119 -8.76 13.10 -2.24
N THR A 120 -7.90 13.75 -1.45
CA THR A 120 -8.17 15.11 -0.93
C THR A 120 -8.20 16.11 -2.08
N LEU A 121 -7.23 16.05 -3.00
CA LEU A 121 -7.25 16.90 -4.20
C LEU A 121 -8.49 16.62 -5.06
N GLU A 122 -8.85 15.35 -5.27
CA GLU A 122 -10.04 14.94 -6.03
C GLU A 122 -11.37 15.41 -5.43
N GLN A 123 -11.45 15.59 -4.12
CA GLN A 123 -12.69 15.92 -3.43
C GLN A 123 -12.81 17.40 -3.08
N GLN A 124 -11.70 18.10 -2.87
CA GLN A 124 -11.68 19.45 -2.29
C GLN A 124 -11.18 20.53 -3.25
N CYS A 125 -10.46 20.17 -4.32
CA CYS A 125 -10.00 21.17 -5.30
C CYS A 125 -11.11 21.56 -6.28
N ASN A 126 -11.09 22.84 -6.67
CA ASN A 126 -11.79 23.34 -7.86
C ASN A 126 -11.06 22.90 -9.15
N ASP A 127 -11.64 23.20 -10.32
CA ASP A 127 -11.09 22.74 -11.61
C ASP A 127 -9.66 23.26 -11.88
N GLU A 128 -9.40 24.54 -11.61
CA GLU A 128 -8.06 25.13 -11.79
C GLU A 128 -7.01 24.48 -10.89
N GLN A 129 -7.36 24.21 -9.63
CA GLN A 129 -6.51 23.50 -8.68
C GLN A 129 -6.31 22.02 -9.06
N ARG A 130 -7.32 21.36 -9.65
CA ARG A 130 -7.16 19.98 -10.17
C ARG A 130 -6.17 19.93 -11.33
N GLU A 131 -6.25 20.89 -12.24
CA GLU A 131 -5.28 21.02 -13.33
C GLU A 131 -3.86 21.26 -12.79
N ALA A 132 -3.72 22.13 -11.79
CA ALA A 132 -2.43 22.48 -11.20
C ALA A 132 -1.83 21.37 -10.32
N PHE A 133 -2.64 20.61 -9.58
CA PHE A 133 -2.15 19.69 -8.53
C PHE A 133 -2.60 18.23 -8.72
N LEU A 134 -3.88 17.98 -9.01
CA LEU A 134 -4.37 16.61 -9.14
C LEU A 134 -3.74 15.90 -10.35
N LYS A 135 -3.70 16.54 -11.51
CA LYS A 135 -3.08 15.94 -12.71
C LYS A 135 -1.61 15.57 -12.48
N PRO A 136 -0.73 16.47 -11.98
CA PRO A 136 0.63 16.10 -11.61
C PRO A 136 0.72 14.99 -10.54
N ALA A 137 -0.22 14.93 -9.59
CA ALA A 137 -0.23 13.89 -8.57
C ALA A 137 -0.55 12.50 -9.16
N LEU A 138 -1.57 12.40 -10.01
CA LEU A 138 -1.94 11.16 -10.73
C LEU A 138 -0.80 10.67 -11.64
N ASP A 139 -0.06 11.60 -12.26
CA ASP A 139 1.13 11.28 -13.07
C ASP A 139 2.38 10.92 -12.24
N TYR A 140 2.30 10.97 -10.90
CA TYR A 140 3.44 10.87 -9.99
C TYR A 140 4.58 11.85 -10.33
N ARG A 141 4.23 13.06 -10.80
CA ARG A 141 5.17 14.20 -10.95
C ARG A 141 5.38 14.94 -9.64
N ILE A 142 4.39 14.87 -8.74
CA ILE A 142 4.49 15.32 -7.36
C ILE A 142 4.10 14.18 -6.41
N ILE A 143 4.70 14.17 -5.23
CA ILE A 143 4.40 13.23 -4.15
C ILE A 143 3.95 14.09 -2.98
N GLY A 144 2.79 13.77 -2.40
CA GLY A 144 2.22 14.52 -1.29
C GLY A 144 1.81 13.63 -0.13
N CYS A 145 1.39 14.28 0.95
CA CYS A 145 0.89 13.66 2.17
C CYS A 145 -0.39 14.37 2.63
N TYR A 146 -1.00 13.85 3.69
CA TYR A 146 -2.11 14.49 4.38
C TYR A 146 -1.68 14.87 5.79
N ALA A 147 -1.23 16.12 5.94
CA ALA A 147 -0.65 16.65 7.17
C ALA A 147 -1.75 17.30 8.04
N GLN A 148 -2.52 16.47 8.76
CA GLN A 148 -3.58 16.95 9.67
C GLN A 148 -3.20 16.80 11.15
N THR A 149 -2.67 15.64 11.55
CA THR A 149 -2.35 15.36 12.95
C THR A 149 -1.15 16.19 13.40
N GLU A 150 -1.31 16.88 14.53
CA GLU A 150 -0.27 17.62 15.23
C GLU A 150 0.22 16.83 16.45
N LEU A 151 1.32 17.30 17.07
CA LEU A 151 1.87 16.66 18.26
C LEU A 151 0.85 16.62 19.42
N GLY A 152 0.09 17.72 19.62
CA GLY A 152 -0.94 17.83 20.66
C GLY A 152 -2.33 17.33 20.26
N HIS A 153 -2.60 17.18 18.95
CA HIS A 153 -3.96 17.06 18.43
C HIS A 153 -4.09 16.03 17.29
N GLY A 154 -4.99 15.07 17.45
CA GLY A 154 -5.38 14.13 16.39
C GLY A 154 -6.89 13.88 16.36
N SER A 155 -7.44 13.37 17.47
CA SER A 155 -8.89 13.13 17.57
C SER A 155 -9.71 14.42 17.64
N ASN A 156 -9.22 15.44 18.34
CA ASN A 156 -9.89 16.73 18.48
C ASN A 156 -9.40 17.74 17.44
N ILE A 157 -9.82 17.56 16.18
CA ILE A 157 -9.46 18.43 15.06
C ILE A 157 -9.92 19.90 15.22
N ARG A 158 -10.82 20.18 16.16
CA ARG A 158 -11.29 21.55 16.44
C ARG A 158 -10.30 22.37 17.26
N ALA A 159 -9.27 21.72 17.79
CA ALA A 159 -8.23 22.34 18.60
C ALA A 159 -6.85 22.29 17.93
N LEU A 160 -6.78 22.09 16.61
CA LEU A 160 -5.51 22.22 15.89
C LEU A 160 -4.92 23.62 16.12
N GLU A 161 -3.61 23.66 16.33
CA GLU A 161 -2.85 24.84 16.73
C GLU A 161 -2.23 25.56 15.52
N THR A 162 -2.01 24.86 14.40
CA THR A 162 -1.50 25.44 13.16
C THR A 162 -2.47 26.49 12.64
N THR A 163 -1.97 27.70 12.41
CA THR A 163 -2.78 28.82 11.90
C THR A 163 -2.51 29.04 10.42
N ALA A 164 -3.55 29.46 9.69
CA ALA A 164 -3.46 29.97 8.32
C ALA A 164 -4.12 31.35 8.27
N THR A 165 -3.31 32.41 8.31
CA THR A 165 -3.78 33.80 8.37
C THR A 165 -3.70 34.43 6.98
N PHE A 166 -4.82 34.94 6.47
CA PHE A 166 -4.84 35.63 5.18
C PHE A 166 -4.21 37.02 5.29
N ILE A 167 -3.36 37.38 4.34
CA ILE A 167 -2.68 38.68 4.22
C ILE A 167 -3.21 39.37 2.95
N GLU A 168 -4.03 40.40 3.13
CA GLU A 168 -4.72 41.09 2.03
C GLU A 168 -3.74 41.79 1.07
N GLU A 169 -2.62 42.30 1.59
CA GLU A 169 -1.65 43.07 0.80
C GLU A 169 -0.93 42.23 -0.26
N THR A 170 -0.79 40.92 -0.02
CA THR A 170 -0.08 40.00 -0.93
C THR A 170 -0.98 38.92 -1.53
N ASP A 171 -2.23 38.80 -1.10
CA ASP A 171 -3.15 37.72 -1.48
C ASP A 171 -2.57 36.33 -1.13
N GLU A 172 -1.95 36.22 0.05
CA GLU A 172 -1.28 35.01 0.53
C GLU A 172 -1.83 34.55 1.88
N PHE A 173 -1.57 33.28 2.22
CA PHE A 173 -1.78 32.76 3.57
C PHE A 173 -0.44 32.55 4.26
N GLU A 174 -0.25 33.15 5.43
CA GLU A 174 0.84 32.80 6.35
C GLU A 174 0.44 31.53 7.12
N VAL A 175 1.19 30.45 6.92
CA VAL A 175 1.03 29.19 7.66
C VAL A 175 2.08 29.11 8.75
N ASN A 176 1.65 29.00 10.01
CA ASN A 176 2.55 29.02 11.18
C ASN A 176 2.26 27.87 12.16
N SER A 177 3.33 27.30 12.72
CA SER A 177 3.28 26.34 13.84
C SER A 177 3.77 27.05 15.11
N PRO A 178 2.86 27.58 15.94
CA PRO A 178 3.24 28.48 17.04
C PRO A 178 3.88 27.80 18.26
N THR A 179 3.76 26.48 18.39
CA THR A 179 4.14 25.68 19.57
C THR A 179 4.91 24.41 19.21
#